data_AF-A0A817RI74-F1
#
_entry.id   AF-A0A817RI74-F1
#
_cell.length_a   1.000
_cell.length_b   1.000
_cell.length_c   1.000
_cell.angle_alpha   90.00
_cell.angle_beta   90.00
_cell.angle_gamma   90.00
#
_symmetry.space_group_name_H-M   'P 1'
#
loop_
_entity.id
_entity.type
_entity.pdbx_description
1 polymer ?
#
loop_
_entity_poly.entity_id
_entity_poly.type
_entity_poly.pdbx_seq_one_letter_code
_entity_poly.pdbx_strand_id
1 'polypeptide(L)'
;MVSVVRAQQVLFKTKRFNNISWICRRTASTTPTPTTTEAARQVGQKVAADAAAPTKKPIAGAPYKTLSIGVPKETFLNEKRVALTPTVVSALVKKGFTLNVEENAGAGSSFHNEEYQNAGAKIVSRNAAYASNIILKVRQPNNEDISVFQDKSTLISFIYPAQNKPLVEQLAKKKATVFAMDCIPRISRAQ
;
A
#
# COMPACT_ATOMS: atom_id res chain seq x y z
N MET A 1 0.75 26.45 -47.20
CA MET A 1 0.55 25.00 -47.05
C MET A 1 -0.64 24.82 -46.11
N VAL A 2 -1.80 24.47 -46.68
CA VAL A 2 -3.10 24.33 -46.01
C VAL A 2 -3.32 22.85 -45.68
N SER A 3 -3.80 22.53 -44.47
CA SER A 3 -4.56 21.32 -44.07
C SER A 3 -4.72 21.40 -42.54
N VAL A 4 -5.88 21.62 -41.90
CA VAL A 4 -7.20 20.96 -41.96
C VAL A 4 -7.11 19.45 -41.91
N VAL A 5 -7.31 18.85 -40.73
CA VAL A 5 -8.08 17.60 -40.54
C VAL A 5 -8.80 17.64 -39.18
N ARG A 6 -10.07 17.25 -39.22
CA ARG A 6 -11.08 17.21 -38.17
C ARG A 6 -11.48 15.75 -37.91
N ALA A 7 -12.15 15.51 -36.78
CA ALA A 7 -12.91 14.30 -36.38
C ALA A 7 -12.07 13.17 -35.73
N GLN A 8 -12.55 12.41 -34.74
CA GLN A 8 -13.90 11.87 -34.58
C GLN A 8 -14.18 11.43 -33.12
N GLN A 9 -15.44 11.60 -32.70
CA GLN A 9 -16.05 11.08 -31.47
C GLN A 9 -16.18 9.55 -31.52
N VAL A 10 -16.07 8.87 -30.37
CA VAL A 10 -16.66 7.55 -30.18
C VAL A 10 -17.53 7.58 -28.92
N LEU A 11 -18.84 7.66 -29.17
CA LEU A 11 -19.94 7.58 -28.23
C LEU A 11 -20.44 6.12 -28.22
N PHE A 12 -20.19 5.35 -27.16
CA PHE A 12 -20.77 4.01 -27.02
C PHE A 12 -22.05 4.05 -26.19
N LYS A 13 -23.17 3.91 -26.91
CA LYS A 13 -24.53 3.75 -26.43
C LYS A 13 -24.70 2.43 -25.67
N THR A 14 -25.32 2.56 -24.49
CA THR A 14 -26.36 1.71 -23.89
C THR A 14 -26.93 0.56 -24.75
N LYS A 15 -26.93 -0.65 -24.20
CA LYS A 15 -27.93 -1.70 -24.50
C LYS A 15 -28.43 -2.34 -23.20
N ARG A 16 -29.61 -1.87 -22.76
CA ARG A 16 -30.56 -2.63 -21.93
C ARG A 16 -31.05 -3.82 -22.77
N PHE A 17 -31.19 -4.99 -22.16
CA PHE A 17 -31.99 -6.08 -22.70
C PHE A 17 -33.15 -6.39 -21.75
N ASN A 18 -34.36 -6.16 -22.26
CA ASN A 18 -35.67 -6.58 -21.74
C ASN A 18 -35.74 -8.12 -21.69
N ASN A 19 -36.27 -8.72 -20.62
CA ASN A 19 -37.68 -9.00 -20.35
C ASN A 19 -38.29 -10.08 -21.27
N ILE A 20 -38.44 -11.30 -20.74
CA ILE A 20 -39.32 -12.33 -21.27
C ILE A 20 -40.08 -12.96 -20.09
N SER A 21 -41.33 -12.55 -19.96
CA SER A 21 -42.37 -13.22 -19.18
C SER A 21 -42.86 -14.46 -19.93
N TRP A 22 -42.96 -15.60 -19.26
CA TRP A 22 -43.92 -16.64 -19.65
C TRP A 22 -44.60 -17.20 -18.40
N ILE A 23 -45.91 -16.99 -18.38
CA ILE A 23 -46.89 -17.55 -17.47
C ILE A 23 -47.05 -19.04 -17.80
N CYS A 24 -46.97 -19.92 -16.80
CA CYS A 24 -47.68 -21.20 -16.87
C CYS A 24 -48.09 -21.69 -15.47
N ARG A 25 -49.32 -21.30 -15.11
CA ARG A 25 -50.36 -21.99 -14.34
C ARG A 25 -49.91 -23.09 -13.36
N ARG A 26 -50.10 -22.78 -12.07
CA ARG A 26 -49.96 -23.65 -10.91
C ARG A 26 -51.29 -24.40 -10.69
N THR A 27 -51.32 -25.72 -10.86
CA THR A 27 -52.37 -26.59 -10.32
C THR A 27 -51.71 -27.62 -9.42
N ALA A 28 -52.14 -27.64 -8.15
CA ALA A 28 -51.64 -28.55 -7.13
C ALA A 28 -52.24 -29.96 -7.30
N SER A 29 -51.44 -30.99 -7.04
CA SER A 29 -51.93 -32.27 -6.54
C SER A 29 -50.77 -33.11 -5.97
N THR A 30 -50.79 -33.27 -4.64
CA THR A 30 -50.54 -34.49 -3.86
C THR A 30 -49.34 -35.41 -4.20
N THR A 31 -48.44 -35.54 -3.23
CA THR A 31 -47.49 -36.65 -3.04
C THR A 31 -48.23 -37.99 -2.85
N PRO A 32 -47.58 -39.12 -3.17
CA PRO A 32 -46.88 -39.86 -2.11
C PRO A 32 -45.55 -40.51 -2.56
N THR A 33 -44.65 -40.66 -1.59
CA THR A 33 -43.44 -41.51 -1.63
C THR A 33 -43.81 -42.99 -1.65
N PRO A 34 -43.04 -43.82 -2.37
CA PRO A 34 -42.59 -45.07 -1.76
C PRO A 34 -41.08 -45.33 -1.93
N THR A 35 -40.54 -45.89 -0.87
CA THR A 35 -39.17 -46.40 -0.68
C THR A 35 -38.97 -47.69 -1.48
N THR A 36 -37.76 -47.91 -2.04
CA THR A 36 -36.99 -49.18 -2.18
C THR A 36 -36.21 -49.25 -3.52
N THR A 37 -34.88 -49.19 -3.40
CA THR A 37 -33.83 -49.91 -4.14
C THR A 37 -33.61 -49.70 -5.67
N GLU A 38 -32.41 -49.18 -5.97
CA GLU A 38 -31.56 -49.36 -7.17
C GLU A 38 -32.15 -49.14 -8.58
N ALA A 39 -31.91 -47.95 -9.14
CA ALA A 39 -31.40 -47.77 -10.52
C ALA A 39 -31.12 -46.28 -10.81
N ALA A 40 -29.89 -45.82 -10.56
CA ALA A 40 -29.35 -44.63 -11.23
C ALA A 40 -27.83 -44.71 -11.31
N ARG A 41 -27.36 -45.63 -12.15
CA ARG A 41 -25.99 -45.67 -12.66
C ARG A 41 -25.89 -44.65 -13.80
N GLN A 42 -25.08 -43.62 -13.57
CA GLN A 42 -24.27 -42.87 -14.53
C GLN A 42 -24.96 -42.06 -15.65
N VAL A 43 -24.98 -40.73 -15.45
CA VAL A 43 -24.36 -39.71 -16.32
C VAL A 43 -23.89 -38.60 -15.35
N GLY A 44 -22.64 -38.16 -15.22
CA GLY A 44 -21.58 -38.07 -16.22
C GLY A 44 -21.36 -36.61 -16.62
N GLN A 45 -20.72 -35.83 -15.73
CA GLN A 45 -19.81 -34.69 -15.97
C GLN A 45 -20.07 -33.73 -17.16
N LYS A 46 -20.14 -32.42 -16.85
CA LYS A 46 -19.17 -31.40 -17.29
C LYS A 46 -19.59 -29.97 -16.87
N VAL A 47 -18.99 -29.48 -15.79
CA VAL A 47 -18.37 -28.13 -15.73
C VAL A 47 -17.33 -28.19 -14.61
N ALA A 48 -16.16 -28.70 -14.99
CA ALA A 48 -14.96 -28.55 -14.21
C ALA A 48 -14.45 -27.12 -14.36
N ALA A 49 -13.92 -26.60 -13.25
CA ALA A 49 -12.73 -25.75 -13.17
C ALA A 49 -12.71 -24.47 -14.02
N ASP A 50 -12.97 -23.32 -13.38
CA ASP A 50 -12.13 -22.11 -13.54
C ASP A 50 -12.51 -21.04 -12.50
N ALA A 51 -12.11 -21.27 -11.25
CA ALA A 51 -11.87 -20.22 -10.26
C ALA A 51 -10.84 -20.74 -9.26
N ALA A 52 -9.70 -21.20 -9.78
CA ALA A 52 -8.54 -21.47 -8.95
C ALA A 52 -8.16 -20.17 -8.23
N ALA A 53 -8.25 -20.16 -6.90
CA ALA A 53 -7.64 -19.14 -6.08
C ALA A 53 -6.20 -18.92 -6.58
N PRO A 54 -5.75 -17.67 -6.82
CA PRO A 54 -4.40 -17.44 -7.29
C PRO A 54 -3.45 -18.01 -6.23
N THR A 55 -2.75 -19.08 -6.59
CA THR A 55 -1.76 -19.73 -5.74
C THR A 55 -0.65 -18.71 -5.52
N LYS A 56 -0.68 -18.12 -4.32
CA LYS A 56 0.25 -17.07 -3.91
C LYS A 56 1.65 -17.68 -3.94
N LYS A 57 2.41 -17.45 -5.02
CA LYS A 57 3.84 -17.76 -5.06
C LYS A 57 4.46 -17.21 -3.77
N PRO A 58 5.33 -17.98 -3.09
CA PRO A 58 5.96 -17.51 -1.87
C PRO A 58 6.69 -16.21 -2.22
N ILE A 59 6.23 -15.12 -1.63
CA ILE A 59 6.84 -13.80 -1.83
C ILE A 59 8.18 -13.87 -1.10
N ALA A 60 9.28 -13.85 -1.85
CA ALA A 60 10.61 -13.78 -1.28
C ALA A 60 10.75 -12.44 -0.54
N GLY A 61 10.76 -12.48 0.79
CA GLY A 61 11.04 -11.31 1.61
C GLY A 61 12.52 -10.97 1.57
N ALA A 62 12.83 -9.68 1.55
CA ALA A 62 14.21 -9.24 1.77
C ALA A 62 14.61 -9.46 3.24
N PRO A 63 15.84 -9.91 3.52
CA PRO A 63 16.28 -10.11 4.89
C PRO A 63 16.43 -8.78 5.64
N TYR A 64 16.14 -8.76 6.94
CA TYR A 64 16.18 -7.52 7.74
C TYR A 64 17.57 -6.87 7.80
N LYS A 65 18.63 -7.68 7.78
CA LYS A 65 20.02 -7.18 7.84
C LYS A 65 20.42 -6.32 6.64
N THR A 66 19.78 -6.50 5.49
CA THR A 66 20.08 -5.73 4.28
C THR A 66 19.23 -4.46 4.18
N LEU A 67 18.24 -4.29 5.05
CA LEU A 67 17.33 -3.15 5.03
C LEU A 67 17.82 -2.05 5.98
N SER A 68 17.92 -0.85 5.43
CA SER A 68 18.21 0.38 6.19
C SER A 68 16.94 1.21 6.37
N ILE A 69 16.80 1.80 7.56
CA ILE A 69 15.72 2.73 7.89
C ILE A 69 16.32 4.10 8.18
N GLY A 70 15.86 5.10 7.47
CA GLY A 70 16.25 6.51 7.59
C GLY A 70 15.21 7.32 8.35
N VAL A 71 15.68 8.11 9.32
CA VAL A 71 14.87 9.07 10.07
C VAL A 71 15.43 10.48 9.81
N PRO A 72 14.93 11.19 8.79
CA PRO A 72 15.29 12.57 8.55
C PRO A 72 14.68 13.50 9.62
N LYS A 73 15.29 14.66 9.79
CA LYS A 73 14.78 15.76 10.60
C LYS A 73 13.58 16.41 9.91
N GLU A 74 12.62 16.88 10.71
CA GLU A 74 11.52 17.67 10.19
C GLU A 74 11.95 19.10 9.90
N THR A 75 11.56 19.60 8.72
CA THR A 75 11.90 20.93 8.21
C THR A 75 10.77 21.93 8.32
N PHE A 76 9.57 21.46 8.67
CA PHE A 76 8.38 22.30 8.75
C PHE A 76 8.41 23.19 9.99
N LEU A 77 7.96 24.43 9.84
CA LEU A 77 7.92 25.41 10.94
C LEU A 77 7.05 24.88 12.08
N ASN A 78 7.55 24.97 13.32
CA ASN A 78 6.91 24.48 14.54
C ASN A 78 6.64 22.97 14.61
N GLU A 79 7.19 22.15 13.71
CA GLU A 79 7.12 20.70 13.83
C GLU A 79 8.22 20.22 14.79
N LYS A 80 7.81 19.83 16.00
CA LYS A 80 8.71 19.37 17.06
C LYS A 80 8.83 17.85 17.15
N ARG A 81 7.89 17.12 16.54
CA ARG A 81 7.82 15.65 16.61
C ARG A 81 8.92 15.00 15.78
N VAL A 82 9.29 13.80 16.18
CA VAL A 82 10.23 12.92 15.47
C VAL A 82 9.53 11.62 15.08
N ALA A 83 9.90 11.02 13.95
CA ALA A 83 9.25 9.80 13.45
C ALA A 83 9.58 8.55 14.29
N LEU A 84 10.76 8.48 14.90
CA LEU A 84 11.17 7.39 15.80
C LEU A 84 11.72 7.94 17.11
N THR A 85 11.35 7.31 18.21
CA THR A 85 11.93 7.56 19.54
C THR A 85 13.05 6.56 19.83
N PRO A 86 14.02 6.90 20.71
CA PRO A 86 15.14 6.01 21.06
C PRO A 86 14.69 4.61 21.54
N THR A 87 13.55 4.54 22.22
CA THR A 87 12.96 3.27 22.65
C THR A 87 12.60 2.37 21.47
N VAL A 88 11.93 2.91 20.45
CA VAL A 88 11.53 2.14 19.24
C VAL A 88 12.76 1.79 18.39
N VAL A 89 13.74 2.68 18.33
CA VAL A 89 15.03 2.45 17.68
C VAL A 89 15.68 1.18 18.24
N SER A 90 15.78 1.06 19.57
CA SER A 90 16.35 -0.15 20.20
C SER A 90 15.60 -1.43 19.83
N ALA A 91 14.28 -1.37 19.69
CA ALA A 91 13.45 -2.51 19.30
C ALA A 91 13.65 -2.92 17.83
N LEU A 92 13.87 -1.95 16.94
CA LEU A 92 14.15 -2.20 15.53
C LEU A 92 15.56 -2.75 15.30
N VAL A 93 16.56 -2.26 16.04
CA VAL A 93 17.92 -2.82 16.00
C VAL A 93 17.93 -4.28 16.45
N LYS A 94 17.18 -4.62 17.51
CA LYS A 94 17.01 -6.02 17.96
C LYS A 94 16.42 -6.94 16.88
N LYS A 95 15.57 -6.41 15.99
CA LYS A 95 15.04 -7.15 14.83
C LYS A 95 16.06 -7.30 13.69
N GLY A 96 17.18 -6.57 13.74
CA GLY A 96 18.28 -6.67 12.78
C GLY A 96 18.28 -5.59 11.71
N PHE A 97 17.51 -4.51 11.85
CA PHE A 97 17.55 -3.37 10.93
C PHE A 97 18.74 -2.46 11.21
N THR A 98 19.28 -1.84 10.16
CA THR A 98 20.23 -0.73 10.32
C THR A 98 19.48 0.59 10.38
N LEU A 99 19.68 1.38 11.44
CA LEU A 99 19.00 2.65 11.63
C LEU A 99 19.94 3.82 11.41
N ASN A 100 19.56 4.72 10.52
CA ASN A 100 20.27 5.95 10.17
C ASN A 100 19.39 7.13 10.59
N VAL A 101 19.83 7.90 11.57
CA VAL A 101 19.08 9.06 12.09
C VAL A 101 19.85 10.33 11.73
N GLU A 102 19.15 11.34 11.21
CA GLU A 102 19.76 12.65 10.93
C GLU A 102 20.18 13.33 12.23
N GLU A 103 21.31 14.03 12.18
CA GLU A 103 21.78 14.85 13.30
C GLU A 103 20.71 15.85 13.76
N ASN A 104 20.45 15.88 15.07
CA ASN A 104 19.48 16.78 15.70
C ASN A 104 18.02 16.58 15.21
N ALA A 105 17.68 15.39 14.69
CA ALA A 105 16.30 15.04 14.34
C ALA A 105 15.36 15.08 15.55
N GLY A 106 15.86 14.70 16.74
CA GLY A 106 15.11 14.65 17.99
C GLY A 106 15.10 15.94 18.82
N ALA A 107 15.82 16.98 18.41
CA ALA A 107 16.04 18.18 19.23
C ALA A 107 14.72 18.89 19.64
N GLY A 108 13.71 18.87 18.75
CA GLY A 108 12.39 19.44 19.05
C GLY A 108 11.56 18.62 20.05
N SER A 109 11.87 17.33 20.21
CA SER A 109 11.17 16.38 21.10
C SER A 109 12.00 16.05 22.35
N SER A 110 13.03 16.84 22.67
CA SER A 110 13.92 16.62 23.81
C SER A 110 14.70 15.30 23.79
N PHE A 111 14.96 14.74 22.60
CA PHE A 111 15.83 13.57 22.42
C PHE A 111 17.17 14.00 21.83
N HIS A 112 18.25 13.71 22.55
CA HIS A 112 19.61 14.05 22.14
C HIS A 112 20.21 12.98 21.22
N ASN A 113 21.21 13.37 20.42
CA ASN A 113 21.88 12.44 19.49
C ASN A 113 22.54 11.27 20.23
N GLU A 114 23.04 11.49 21.44
CA GLU A 114 23.65 10.48 22.30
C GLU A 114 22.65 9.36 22.66
N GLU A 115 21.38 9.71 22.90
CA GLU A 115 20.34 8.72 23.22
C GLU A 115 20.09 7.77 22.04
N TYR A 116 20.14 8.29 20.81
CA TYR A 116 20.02 7.48 19.60
C TYR A 116 21.25 6.59 19.38
N GLN A 117 22.45 7.10 19.65
CA GLN A 117 23.69 6.31 19.57
C GLN A 117 23.68 5.17 20.60
N ASN A 118 23.28 5.46 21.84
CA ASN A 118 23.13 4.47 22.91
C ASN A 118 22.07 3.41 22.57
N ALA A 119 21.02 3.78 21.83
CA ALA A 119 20.02 2.85 21.32
C ALA A 119 20.49 2.00 20.12
N GLY A 120 21.70 2.25 19.59
CA GLY A 120 22.30 1.51 18.47
C GLY A 120 22.02 2.09 17.09
N ALA A 121 21.54 3.34 17.00
CA ALA A 121 21.42 4.05 15.72
C ALA A 121 22.73 4.70 15.30
N LYS A 122 22.89 4.89 13.99
CA LYS A 122 23.98 5.69 13.40
C LYS A 122 23.47 7.11 13.15
N ILE A 123 24.21 8.10 13.65
CA ILE A 123 23.95 9.50 13.33
C ILE A 123 24.59 9.82 11.98
N VAL A 124 23.80 10.35 11.06
CA VAL A 124 24.22 10.62 9.69
C VAL A 124 23.78 12.01 9.23
N SER A 125 24.31 12.45 8.08
CA SER A 125 23.84 13.67 7.42
C SER A 125 22.44 13.47 6.81
N ARG A 126 21.75 14.58 6.56
CA ARG A 126 20.41 14.60 5.94
C ARG A 126 20.32 13.75 4.67
N ASN A 127 21.28 13.92 3.75
CA ASN A 127 21.26 13.20 2.48
C ASN A 127 21.43 11.68 2.68
N ALA A 128 22.25 11.27 3.64
CA ALA A 128 22.44 9.86 3.97
C ALA A 128 21.19 9.24 4.63
N ALA A 129 20.44 10.02 5.43
CA ALA A 129 19.18 9.56 5.99
C ALA A 129 18.14 9.29 4.87
N TYR A 130 18.02 10.20 3.90
CA TYR A 130 17.13 10.04 2.74
C TYR A 130 17.58 8.96 1.74
N ALA A 131 18.85 8.58 1.76
CA ALA A 131 19.39 7.49 0.94
C ALA A 131 19.12 6.10 1.54
N SER A 132 18.23 5.96 2.52
CA SER A 132 17.88 4.66 3.12
C SER A 132 16.78 3.93 2.33
N ASN A 133 16.67 2.62 2.49
CA ASN A 133 15.63 1.83 1.80
C ASN A 133 14.22 2.19 2.28
N ILE A 134 14.07 2.40 3.58
CA ILE A 134 12.82 2.80 4.22
C ILE A 134 13.05 4.17 4.83
N ILE A 135 12.17 5.13 4.54
CA ILE A 135 12.23 6.50 5.04
C ILE A 135 11.00 6.74 5.90
N LEU A 136 11.22 7.14 7.15
CA LEU A 136 10.16 7.43 8.11
C LEU A 136 10.11 8.94 8.35
N LYS A 137 9.01 9.56 7.95
CA LYS A 137 8.80 11.00 8.13
C LYS A 137 7.42 11.23 8.72
N VAL A 138 7.28 12.28 9.54
CA VAL A 138 5.98 12.68 10.07
C VAL A 138 5.22 13.40 8.97
N ARG A 139 5.75 14.51 8.47
CA ARG A 139 5.08 15.31 7.43
C ARG A 139 5.39 14.81 6.02
N GLN A 140 4.67 15.37 5.06
CA GLN A 140 4.93 15.17 3.64
C GLN A 140 6.36 15.61 3.28
N PRO A 141 7.08 14.88 2.41
CA PRO A 141 8.39 15.30 1.93
C PRO A 141 8.27 16.53 1.04
N ASN A 142 9.28 17.40 1.06
CA ASN A 142 9.36 18.51 0.12
C ASN A 142 9.88 18.02 -1.24
N ASN A 143 9.66 18.81 -2.29
CA ASN A 143 10.16 18.51 -3.64
C ASN A 143 11.69 18.31 -3.67
N GLU A 144 12.41 19.06 -2.84
CA GLU A 144 13.87 18.93 -2.68
C GLU A 144 14.26 17.59 -2.06
N ASP A 145 13.50 17.13 -1.05
CA ASP A 145 13.75 15.84 -0.40
C ASP A 145 13.53 14.68 -1.38
N ILE A 146 12.48 14.76 -2.21
CA ILE A 146 12.15 13.73 -3.21
C ILE A 146 13.27 13.54 -4.23
N SER A 147 14.06 14.59 -4.50
CA SER A 147 15.19 14.50 -5.43
C SER A 147 16.28 13.56 -4.93
N VAL A 148 16.50 13.52 -3.61
CA VAL A 148 17.54 12.73 -2.93
C VAL A 148 17.12 11.27 -2.72
N PHE A 149 15.83 10.95 -2.87
CA PHE A 149 15.34 9.59 -2.67
C PHE A 149 15.98 8.61 -3.64
N GLN A 150 16.32 7.44 -3.09
CA GLN A 150 16.68 6.28 -3.90
C GLN A 150 15.48 5.76 -4.68
N ASP A 151 15.75 5.24 -5.87
CA ASP A 151 14.75 4.55 -6.67
C ASP A 151 14.24 3.32 -5.90
N LYS A 152 12.92 3.08 -5.97
CA LYS A 152 12.25 1.98 -5.25
C LYS A 152 12.38 2.02 -3.72
N SER A 153 12.65 3.19 -3.15
CA SER A 153 12.56 3.40 -1.70
C SER A 153 11.12 3.26 -1.20
N THR A 154 10.97 2.95 0.09
CA THR A 154 9.69 2.90 0.80
C THR A 154 9.55 4.12 1.69
N LEU A 155 8.53 4.95 1.46
CA LEU A 155 8.22 6.11 2.29
C LEU A 155 7.00 5.80 3.16
N ILE A 156 7.11 6.08 4.47
CA ILE A 156 5.99 6.05 5.41
C ILE A 156 5.85 7.45 6.00
N SER A 157 4.76 8.15 5.65
CA SER A 157 4.48 9.50 6.14
C SER A 157 3.02 9.92 5.92
N PHE A 158 2.65 11.11 6.39
CA PHE A 158 1.39 11.76 6.00
C PHE A 158 1.55 12.47 4.64
N ILE A 159 0.68 12.17 3.68
CA ILE A 159 0.81 12.66 2.30
C ILE A 159 -0.44 13.36 1.79
N TYR A 160 -1.62 12.98 2.28
CA TYR A 160 -2.87 13.59 1.84
C TYR A 160 -3.04 13.51 0.31
N PRO A 161 -3.09 12.30 -0.27
CA PRO A 161 -3.01 12.09 -1.72
C PRO A 161 -4.17 12.72 -2.49
N ALA A 162 -5.32 12.95 -1.84
CA ALA A 162 -6.46 13.62 -2.45
C ALA A 162 -6.19 15.10 -2.73
N GLN A 163 -5.45 15.78 -1.85
CA GLN A 163 -5.10 17.20 -1.97
C GLN A 163 -3.81 17.40 -2.77
N ASN A 164 -2.83 16.51 -2.60
CA ASN A 164 -1.47 16.68 -3.13
C ASN A 164 -1.14 15.76 -4.31
N LYS A 165 -1.97 15.79 -5.36
CA LYS A 165 -1.70 15.06 -6.62
C LYS A 165 -0.28 15.26 -7.20
N PRO A 166 0.30 16.48 -7.24
CA PRO A 166 1.63 16.66 -7.84
C PRO A 166 2.73 15.91 -7.07
N LEU A 167 2.64 15.82 -5.74
CA LEU A 167 3.61 15.06 -4.94
C LEU A 167 3.52 13.55 -5.24
N VAL A 168 2.30 13.03 -5.37
CA VAL A 168 2.07 11.62 -5.71
C VAL A 168 2.64 11.29 -7.08
N GLU A 169 2.46 12.16 -8.07
CA GLU A 169 3.03 11.97 -9.41
C GLU A 169 4.57 11.96 -9.40
N GLN A 170 5.21 12.81 -8.60
CA GLN A 170 6.66 12.81 -8.45
C GLN A 170 7.18 11.52 -7.78
N LEU A 171 6.52 11.06 -6.72
CA LEU A 171 6.85 9.81 -6.05
C LEU A 171 6.64 8.60 -6.97
N ALA A 172 5.60 8.64 -7.82
CA ALA A 172 5.35 7.63 -8.83
C ALA A 172 6.46 7.58 -9.90
N LYS A 173 6.98 8.74 -10.34
CA LYS A 173 8.12 8.80 -11.27
C LYS A 173 9.37 8.13 -10.71
N LYS A 174 9.63 8.28 -9.41
CA LYS A 174 10.72 7.63 -8.67
C LYS A 174 10.48 6.14 -8.38
N LYS A 175 9.32 5.60 -8.76
CA LYS A 175 8.87 4.22 -8.46
C LYS A 175 8.95 3.91 -6.96
N ALA A 176 8.75 4.92 -6.11
CA ALA A 176 8.77 4.75 -4.66
C ALA A 176 7.49 4.03 -4.21
N THR A 177 7.62 3.16 -3.22
CA THR A 177 6.47 2.58 -2.52
C THR A 177 6.09 3.49 -1.38
N VAL A 178 4.83 3.91 -1.31
CA VAL A 178 4.43 4.97 -0.40
C VAL A 178 3.25 4.51 0.44
N PHE A 179 3.41 4.57 1.77
CA PHE A 179 2.35 4.30 2.73
C PHE A 179 1.89 5.62 3.35
N ALA A 180 0.72 6.08 2.93
CA ALA A 180 0.07 7.26 3.46
C ALA A 180 -0.66 6.92 4.77
N MET A 181 -0.17 7.44 5.89
CA MET A 181 -0.73 7.16 7.23
C MET A 181 -2.15 7.73 7.39
N ASP A 182 -2.52 8.73 6.60
CA ASP A 182 -3.88 9.30 6.55
C ASP A 182 -4.92 8.37 5.88
N CYS A 183 -4.46 7.45 5.03
CA CYS A 183 -5.32 6.54 4.27
C CYS A 183 -5.48 5.16 4.93
N ILE A 184 -5.07 5.00 6.18
CA ILE A 184 -5.22 3.73 6.91
C ILE A 184 -6.72 3.50 7.18
N PRO A 185 -7.28 2.33 6.78
CA PRO A 185 -8.69 2.05 6.99
C PRO A 185 -8.99 1.91 8.48
N ARG A 186 -10.09 2.54 8.92
CA ARG A 186 -10.57 2.46 10.31
C ARG A 186 -11.31 1.14 10.54
N ILE A 187 -10.56 0.07 10.74
CA ILE A 187 -11.07 -1.27 11.06
C ILE A 187 -10.45 -1.78 12.36
N SER A 188 -11.12 -2.69 13.06
CA SER A 188 -10.65 -3.23 14.37
C SER A 188 -9.21 -3.78 14.35
N ARG A 189 -8.70 -4.25 13.21
CA ARG A 189 -7.32 -4.76 13.07
C ARG A 189 -6.24 -3.68 12.98
N ALA A 190 -6.63 -2.43 12.72
CA ALA A 190 -5.72 -1.31 12.42
C ALA A 190 -5.94 -0.13 13.38
N GLN A 191 -6.60 -0.37 14.52
CA GLN A 191 -6.80 0.59 15.60
C GLN A 191 -5.65 0.56 16.59
#